data_AF-A0A4Y5YLB7-F1
#
_entry.id   AF-A0A4Y5YLB7-F1
#
_cell.length_a   1.000
_cell.length_b   1.000
_cell.length_c   1.000
_cell.angle_alpha   90.00
_cell.angle_beta   90.00
_cell.angle_gamma   90.00
#
_symmetry.space_group_name_H-M   'P 1'
#
loop_
_entity.id
_entity.type
_entity.pdbx_description
1 polymer ?
#
loop_
_entity_poly.entity_id
_entity_poly.type
_entity_poly.pdbx_seq_one_letter_code
_entity_poly.pdbx_strand_id
1 'polypeptide(L)'
;MTSAGEKWTEAYVEAWRSNDPQQIAALFSEDAIYLTSPDAEPRVGRADIVAGWLEDLDEPDTWTFDWWIVREDDEFVVIEGRTKYPDERDYVNLWIVRLDAEGRATAFTEWYMPRPHQD
;
A
#
# COMPACT_ATOMS: atom_id res chain seq x y z
N MET A 1 -1.27 -19.61 -10.63
CA MET A 1 -1.60 -19.51 -9.19
C MET A 1 -1.22 -18.11 -8.79
N THR A 2 -2.10 -17.37 -8.11
CA THR A 2 -1.82 -16.01 -7.64
C THR A 2 -0.66 -16.04 -6.64
N SER A 3 0.31 -15.15 -6.81
CA SER A 3 1.52 -15.05 -5.96
C SER A 3 1.19 -14.46 -4.58
N ALA A 4 2.17 -14.41 -3.68
CA ALA A 4 1.96 -13.79 -2.36
C ALA A 4 1.84 -12.27 -2.51
N GLY A 5 2.69 -11.67 -3.35
CA GLY A 5 2.65 -10.25 -3.69
C GLY A 5 1.33 -9.83 -4.32
N GLU A 6 0.80 -10.60 -5.28
CA GLU A 6 -0.51 -10.33 -5.89
C GLU A 6 -1.62 -10.35 -4.84
N LYS A 7 -1.68 -11.38 -3.97
CA LYS A 7 -2.69 -11.47 -2.90
C LYS A 7 -2.60 -10.32 -1.90
N TRP A 8 -1.39 -9.94 -1.50
CA TRP A 8 -1.19 -8.84 -0.57
C TRP A 8 -1.63 -7.50 -1.19
N THR A 9 -1.29 -7.29 -2.47
CA THR A 9 -1.67 -6.06 -3.18
C THR A 9 -3.18 -5.97 -3.41
N GLU A 10 -3.84 -7.08 -3.76
CA GLU A 10 -5.30 -7.15 -3.83
C GLU A 10 -5.93 -6.82 -2.47
N ALA A 11 -5.45 -7.43 -1.39
CA ALA A 11 -5.94 -7.17 -0.04
C ALA A 11 -5.71 -5.72 0.38
N TYR A 12 -4.57 -5.11 0.01
CA TYR A 12 -4.29 -3.71 0.28
C TYR A 12 -5.32 -2.79 -0.39
N VAL A 13 -5.63 -3.04 -1.66
CA VAL A 13 -6.61 -2.24 -2.41
C VAL A 13 -8.02 -2.37 -1.81
N GLU A 14 -8.41 -3.55 -1.34
CA GLU A 14 -9.70 -3.74 -0.65
C GLU A 14 -9.74 -3.08 0.73
N ALA A 15 -8.64 -3.13 1.49
CA ALA A 15 -8.52 -2.42 2.75
C ALA A 15 -8.58 -0.90 2.57
N TRP A 16 -7.93 -0.36 1.53
CA TRP A 16 -7.99 1.06 1.18
C TRP A 16 -9.39 1.48 0.73
N ARG A 17 -10.09 0.63 -0.04
CA ARG A 17 -11.46 0.92 -0.48
C ARG A 17 -12.44 0.95 0.70
N SER A 18 -12.27 0.05 1.67
CA SER A 18 -13.18 -0.05 2.81
C SER A 18 -12.80 0.84 3.99
N ASN A 19 -11.53 1.21 4.11
CA ASN A 19 -10.92 1.79 5.31
C ASN A 19 -11.26 0.99 6.60
N ASP A 20 -11.48 -0.32 6.48
CA ASP A 20 -11.81 -1.18 7.61
C ASP A 20 -10.56 -1.42 8.49
N PRO A 21 -10.57 -1.03 9.78
CA PRO A 21 -9.41 -1.17 10.66
C PRO A 21 -8.88 -2.61 10.78
N GLN A 22 -9.77 -3.61 10.69
CA GLN A 22 -9.38 -5.02 10.77
C GLN A 22 -8.74 -5.51 9.48
N GLN A 23 -9.23 -5.04 8.32
CA GLN A 23 -8.63 -5.36 7.03
C GLN A 23 -7.25 -4.73 6.92
N ILE A 24 -7.12 -3.46 7.32
CA ILE A 24 -5.82 -2.77 7.38
C ILE A 24 -4.87 -3.54 8.30
N ALA A 25 -5.30 -3.88 9.53
CA ALA A 25 -4.45 -4.61 10.48
C ALA A 25 -3.99 -5.98 9.95
N ALA A 26 -4.83 -6.67 9.17
CA ALA A 26 -4.54 -7.99 8.62
C ALA A 26 -3.41 -7.97 7.58
N LEU A 27 -3.16 -6.82 6.93
CA LEU A 27 -2.09 -6.67 5.93
C LEU A 27 -0.69 -6.73 6.54
N PHE A 28 -0.55 -6.40 7.82
CA PHE A 28 0.74 -6.18 8.45
C PHE A 28 1.05 -7.26 9.51
N SER A 29 2.32 -7.58 9.72
CA SER A 29 2.76 -8.35 10.89
C SER A 29 2.63 -7.50 12.18
N GLU A 30 2.77 -8.11 13.35
CA GLU A 30 2.55 -7.43 14.64
C GLU A 30 3.44 -6.18 14.82
N ASP A 31 4.72 -6.31 14.47
CA ASP A 31 5.76 -5.28 14.62
C ASP A 31 6.16 -4.63 13.27
N ALA A 32 5.25 -4.63 12.29
CA ALA A 32 5.56 -4.14 10.95
C ALA A 32 5.97 -2.66 10.94
N ILE A 33 6.79 -2.29 9.96
CA ILE A 33 7.18 -0.89 9.71
C ILE A 33 6.52 -0.41 8.42
N TYR A 34 5.83 0.72 8.48
CA TYR A 34 5.21 1.34 7.31
C TYR A 34 5.67 2.78 7.13
N LEU A 35 6.19 3.06 5.93
CA LEU A 35 6.68 4.35 5.47
C LEU A 35 5.79 4.83 4.32
N THR A 36 4.93 5.82 4.56
CA THR A 36 4.05 6.44 3.55
C THR A 36 4.81 7.29 2.53
N SER A 37 6.06 7.64 2.84
CA SER A 37 7.10 8.06 1.90
C SER A 37 8.46 7.58 2.42
N PRO A 38 9.52 7.57 1.60
CA PRO A 38 10.81 6.99 1.98
C PRO A 38 11.54 7.75 3.10
N ASP A 39 11.13 8.98 3.34
CA ASP A 39 11.68 9.93 4.32
C ASP A 39 10.68 10.30 5.42
N ALA A 40 9.48 9.69 5.44
CA ALA A 40 8.51 9.86 6.51
C ALA A 40 9.00 9.27 7.84
N GLU A 41 8.46 9.77 8.95
CA GLU A 41 8.59 9.07 10.23
C GLU A 41 7.83 7.73 10.12
N PRO A 42 8.46 6.58 10.45
CA PRO A 42 7.82 5.29 10.30
C PRO A 42 6.67 5.11 11.28
N ARG A 43 5.59 4.49 10.79
CA ARG A 43 4.57 3.88 11.64
C ARG A 43 5.05 2.51 12.08
N VAL A 44 5.01 2.24 13.38
CA VAL A 44 5.59 1.00 13.96
C VAL A 44 4.52 0.18 14.67
N GLY A 45 4.27 -1.01 14.13
CA GLY A 45 3.30 -1.97 14.63
C GLY A 45 1.86 -1.69 14.18
N ARG A 46 1.02 -2.74 14.20
CA ARG A 46 -0.36 -2.68 13.65
C ARG A 46 -1.20 -1.53 14.18
N ALA A 47 -1.11 -1.25 15.48
CA ALA A 47 -1.94 -0.23 16.11
C ALA A 47 -1.64 1.17 15.56
N ASP A 48 -0.36 1.50 15.41
CA ASP A 48 0.12 2.78 14.89
C ASP A 48 -0.16 2.91 13.39
N ILE A 49 0.04 1.82 12.64
CA ILE A 49 -0.28 1.73 11.21
C ILE A 49 -1.76 2.00 10.96
N VAL A 50 -2.66 1.34 11.70
CA VAL A 50 -4.11 1.52 11.56
C VAL A 50 -4.52 2.93 11.96
N ALA A 51 -4.00 3.44 13.07
CA ALA A 51 -4.32 4.80 13.53
C ALA A 51 -3.93 5.84 12.47
N GLY A 52 -2.68 5.80 12.00
CA GLY A 52 -2.21 6.74 11.00
C GLY A 52 -2.88 6.57 9.64
N TRP A 53 -3.24 5.35 9.23
CA TRP A 53 -4.03 5.14 8.00
C TRP A 53 -5.36 5.87 8.07
N LEU A 54 -6.07 5.75 9.19
CA LEU A 54 -7.37 6.39 9.38
C LEU A 54 -7.29 7.91 9.52
N GLU A 55 -6.13 8.45 9.90
CA GLU A 55 -5.88 9.90 9.89
C GLU A 55 -5.70 10.45 8.46
N ASP A 56 -5.11 9.65 7.56
CA ASP A 56 -4.78 10.02 6.18
C ASP A 56 -5.79 9.52 5.14
N LEU A 57 -6.91 8.90 5.57
CA LEU A 57 -7.76 8.12 4.68
C LEU A 57 -8.29 8.94 3.50
N ASP A 58 -8.37 8.26 2.35
CA ASP A 58 -9.12 8.74 1.21
C ASP A 58 -10.58 8.30 1.32
N GLU A 59 -11.50 9.14 0.82
CA GLU A 59 -12.90 8.76 0.72
C GLU A 59 -13.05 7.57 -0.25
N PRO A 60 -13.81 6.52 0.11
CA PRO A 60 -14.09 5.40 -0.78
C PRO A 60 -14.63 5.87 -2.14
N ASP A 61 -14.27 5.14 -3.20
CA ASP A 61 -14.72 5.37 -4.58
C ASP A 61 -14.31 6.73 -5.20
N THR A 62 -13.38 7.47 -4.58
CA THR A 62 -12.83 8.75 -5.11
C THR A 62 -11.53 8.61 -5.88
N TRP A 63 -10.96 7.40 -5.95
CA TRP A 63 -9.69 7.12 -6.59
C TRP A 63 -9.71 5.81 -7.38
N THR A 64 -8.75 5.66 -8.29
CA THR A 64 -8.46 4.37 -8.95
C THR A 64 -7.00 4.02 -8.78
N PHE A 65 -6.71 2.73 -8.62
CA PHE A 65 -5.34 2.22 -8.55
C PHE A 65 -5.14 1.04 -9.50
N ASP A 66 -4.38 1.26 -10.56
CA ASP A 66 -3.90 0.20 -11.46
C ASP A 66 -2.52 -0.26 -10.99
N TRP A 67 -2.23 -1.56 -11.01
CA TRP A 67 -0.95 -2.08 -10.50
C TRP A 67 -0.48 -3.34 -11.23
N TRP A 68 0.82 -3.62 -11.10
CA TRP A 68 1.43 -4.90 -11.49
C TRP A 68 2.67 -5.19 -10.65
N ILE A 69 3.00 -6.47 -10.49
CA ILE A 69 4.24 -6.91 -9.86
C ILE A 69 5.40 -6.70 -10.82
N VAL A 70 6.39 -5.89 -10.42
CA VAL A 70 7.65 -5.69 -11.15
C VAL A 70 8.60 -6.85 -10.88
N ARG A 71 8.71 -7.24 -9.60
CA ARG A 71 9.54 -8.34 -9.15
C ARG A 71 8.97 -8.92 -7.86
N GLU A 72 9.05 -10.24 -7.76
CA GLU A 72 8.80 -10.96 -6.53
C GLU A 72 9.88 -12.05 -6.35
N ASP A 73 10.37 -12.15 -5.13
CA ASP A 73 11.12 -13.29 -4.60
C ASP A 73 10.52 -13.69 -3.24
N ASP A 74 11.09 -14.69 -2.56
CA ASP A 74 10.45 -15.39 -1.44
C ASP A 74 9.82 -14.47 -0.38
N GLU A 75 10.49 -13.36 -0.03
CA GLU A 75 10.02 -12.43 1.01
C GLU A 75 9.92 -10.99 0.50
N PHE A 76 10.26 -10.69 -0.75
CA PHE A 76 10.37 -9.33 -1.27
C PHE A 76 9.51 -9.13 -2.51
N VAL A 77 8.72 -8.06 -2.49
CA VAL A 77 7.80 -7.70 -3.57
C VAL A 77 8.04 -6.24 -3.96
N VAL A 78 8.14 -5.99 -5.26
CA VAL A 78 8.11 -4.66 -5.85
C VAL A 78 6.88 -4.55 -6.71
N ILE A 79 6.02 -3.59 -6.41
CA ILE A 79 4.81 -3.27 -7.16
C ILE A 79 5.00 -1.90 -7.80
N GLU A 80 4.69 -1.79 -9.09
CA GLU A 80 4.48 -0.50 -9.73
C GLU A 80 2.97 -0.29 -9.85
N GLY A 81 2.53 0.93 -9.60
CA GLY A 81 1.13 1.26 -9.72
C GLY A 81 0.89 2.70 -10.14
N ARG A 82 -0.37 3.03 -10.41
CA ARG A 82 -0.79 4.38 -10.75
C ARG A 82 -2.04 4.72 -9.97
N THR A 83 -1.93 5.72 -9.11
CA THR A 83 -3.08 6.29 -8.39
C THR A 83 -3.61 7.48 -9.16
N LYS A 84 -4.92 7.49 -9.43
CA LYS A 84 -5.61 8.64 -10.00
C LYS A 84 -6.70 9.11 -9.07
N TYR A 85 -6.67 10.40 -8.77
CA TYR A 85 -7.74 11.15 -8.15
C TYR A 85 -8.35 12.02 -9.27
N PRO A 86 -9.54 11.66 -9.80
CA PRO A 86 -10.13 12.35 -10.95
C PRO A 86 -10.16 13.87 -10.76
N ASP A 87 -9.72 14.60 -11.78
CA ASP A 87 -9.68 16.07 -11.83
C ASP A 87 -8.75 16.75 -10.80
N GLU A 88 -7.94 15.98 -10.05
CA GLU A 88 -7.08 16.54 -9.00
C GLU A 88 -5.60 16.14 -9.15
N ARG A 89 -5.30 14.83 -9.11
CA ARG A 89 -3.93 14.32 -8.96
C ARG A 89 -3.74 13.00 -9.69
N ASP A 90 -2.53 12.80 -10.21
CA ASP A 90 -2.12 11.57 -10.88
C ASP A 90 -0.70 11.21 -10.43
N TYR A 91 -0.52 10.00 -9.91
CA TYR A 91 0.74 9.53 -9.34
C TYR A 91 1.18 8.23 -9.98
N VAL A 92 2.47 8.12 -10.28
CA VAL A 92 3.11 6.81 -10.48
C VAL A 92 3.75 6.41 -9.16
N ASN A 93 3.44 5.19 -8.72
CA ASN A 93 3.86 4.63 -7.46
C ASN A 93 4.84 3.48 -7.68
N LEU A 94 5.79 3.35 -6.77
CA LEU A 94 6.61 2.17 -6.60
C LEU A 94 6.54 1.76 -5.12
N TRP A 95 5.98 0.59 -4.88
CA TRP A 95 5.84 0.02 -3.54
C TRP A 95 6.86 -1.07 -3.34
N ILE A 96 7.55 -1.02 -2.20
CA ILE A 96 8.53 -2.02 -1.78
C ILE A 96 7.99 -2.67 -0.52
N VAL A 97 7.71 -3.97 -0.58
CA VAL A 97 7.08 -4.73 0.50
C VAL A 97 7.94 -5.93 0.88
N ARG A 98 8.07 -6.20 2.17
CA ARG A 98 8.58 -7.47 2.68
C ARG A 98 7.48 -8.28 3.33
N LEU A 99 7.30 -9.53 2.94
CA LEU A 99 6.24 -10.40 3.44
C LEU A 99 6.80 -11.47 4.38
N ASP A 100 6.05 -11.79 5.45
CA ASP A 100 6.29 -12.97 6.28
C ASP A 100 5.73 -14.25 5.62
N ALA A 101 5.95 -15.40 6.27
CA ALA A 101 5.48 -16.70 5.79
C ALA A 101 3.93 -16.81 5.73
N GLU A 102 3.21 -15.94 6.42
CA GLU A 102 1.75 -15.83 6.37
C GLU A 102 1.27 -14.85 5.28
N GLY A 103 2.18 -14.19 4.56
CA GLY A 103 1.87 -13.22 3.52
C GLY A 103 1.51 -11.83 4.04
N ARG A 104 1.93 -11.47 5.25
CA ARG A 104 1.72 -10.13 5.83
C ARG A 104 2.98 -9.29 5.70
N ALA A 105 2.82 -7.98 5.51
CA ALA A 105 3.92 -7.04 5.43
C ALA A 105 4.65 -6.91 6.77
N THR A 106 5.94 -7.24 6.78
CA THR A 106 6.87 -6.90 7.87
C THR A 106 7.48 -5.52 7.67
N ALA A 107 7.60 -5.09 6.41
CA ALA A 107 7.97 -3.73 6.05
C ALA A 107 7.26 -3.32 4.76
N PHE A 108 6.82 -2.07 4.70
CA PHE A 108 6.24 -1.47 3.50
C PHE A 108 6.73 -0.03 3.35
N THR A 109 7.25 0.32 2.18
CA THR A 109 7.63 1.69 1.82
C THR A 109 7.01 2.10 0.51
N GLU A 110 6.40 3.28 0.50
CA GLU A 110 5.86 3.90 -0.69
C GLU A 110 6.83 4.91 -1.29
N TRP A 111 6.96 4.86 -2.61
CA TRP A 111 7.52 5.92 -3.43
C TRP A 111 6.43 6.37 -4.39
N TYR A 112 6.25 7.67 -4.54
CA TYR A 112 5.32 8.22 -5.52
C TYR A 112 5.91 9.45 -6.18
N MET A 113 5.54 9.66 -7.45
CA MET A 113 5.91 10.85 -8.21
C MET A 113 4.67 11.42 -8.88
N PRO A 114 4.37 12.72 -8.70
CA PRO A 114 3.27 13.36 -9.39
C PRO A 114 3.55 13.38 -10.90
N ARG A 115 2.52 13.07 -11.69
CA ARG A 115 2.49 13.32 -13.12
C ARG A 115 1.89 14.70 -13.38
N PRO A 116 2.29 15.39 -14.46
CA PRO A 116 1.54 16.53 -14.95
C PRO A 116 0.12 16.09 -15.31
N HIS A 117 -0.91 16.76 -14.78
CA HIS A 117 -2.28 16.56 -15.24
C HIS A 117 -2.35 16.96 -16.73
N GLN A 118 -2.72 16.04 -17.59
CA GLN A 118 -3.11 16.37 -18.96
C GLN A 118 -4.60 16.16 -19.05
N ASP A 119 -5.32 17.27 -19.23
CA ASP A 119 -6.77 17.32 -19.48
C ASP A 119 -7.18 16.47 -20.69
#